data_AF-A0A0S6UKU8-F1
#
_entry.id   AF-A0A0S6UKU8-F1
#
_cell.length_a   1.000
_cell.length_b   1.000
_cell.length_c   1.000
_cell.angle_alpha   90.00
_cell.angle_beta   90.00
_cell.angle_gamma   90.00
#
_symmetry.space_group_name_H-M   'P 1'
#
loop_
_entity.id
_entity.type
_entity.pdbx_description
1 polymer ?
#
loop_
_entity_poly.entity_id
_entity_poly.type
_entity_poly.pdbx_seq_one_letter_code
_entity_poly.pdbx_strand_id
1 'polypeptide(L)'
;MFGNEYTPVGVESWGLDDLILSRLRAAAAGKSVRRIAYSPAAFAHAVESGSPMLRRNPERQEFVQQSAATTRCQRYVLVERYQNRFSNTNQSVEGFGIVKWGNPIKRRTFLFALTYITVFDGQSFEAVKKGAASLDDEPMMSRLIGINPISGPNKELDEAAFPSAPAEVAANAKLRDGVRALLTTSLDRTLPGLLQQ
;
A
#
# COMPACT_ATOMS: atom_id res chain seq x y z
N MET A 1 -6.41 -22.38 -15.64
CA MET A 1 -6.34 -21.32 -14.61
C MET A 1 -6.52 -22.01 -13.27
N PHE A 2 -5.46 -22.11 -12.44
CA PHE A 2 -5.59 -22.78 -11.15
C PHE A 2 -6.26 -21.84 -10.14
N GLY A 3 -7.53 -22.13 -9.82
CA GLY A 3 -8.12 -22.19 -8.47
C GLY A 3 -8.03 -21.03 -7.48
N ASN A 4 -7.60 -19.83 -7.87
CA ASN A 4 -7.53 -18.70 -6.94
C ASN A 4 -8.79 -17.83 -7.04
N GLU A 5 -9.41 -17.57 -5.89
CA GLU A 5 -10.54 -16.67 -5.75
C GLU A 5 -10.04 -15.33 -5.19
N TYR A 6 -10.44 -14.24 -5.86
CA TYR A 6 -10.19 -12.88 -5.39
C TYR A 6 -11.51 -12.27 -4.95
N THR A 7 -11.61 -11.90 -3.67
CA THR A 7 -12.82 -11.32 -3.09
C THR A 7 -12.48 -9.98 -2.43
N PRO A 8 -12.88 -8.84 -3.03
CA PRO A 8 -12.71 -7.54 -2.39
C PRO A 8 -13.67 -7.40 -1.21
N VAL A 9 -13.18 -6.88 -0.09
CA VAL A 9 -13.97 -6.63 1.12
C VAL A 9 -13.72 -5.19 1.57
N GLY A 10 -14.80 -4.46 1.87
CA GLY A 10 -14.73 -3.12 2.45
C GLY A 10 -14.13 -3.16 3.86
N VAL A 11 -13.13 -2.32 4.10
CA VAL A 11 -12.39 -2.24 5.37
C VAL A 11 -12.33 -0.81 5.91
N GLU A 12 -13.33 0.00 5.58
CA GLU A 12 -13.41 1.42 5.95
C GLU A 12 -13.34 1.61 7.48
N SER A 13 -13.90 0.66 8.23
CA SER A 13 -13.89 0.63 9.70
C SER A 13 -12.49 0.44 10.31
N TRP A 14 -11.48 0.09 9.51
CA TRP A 14 -10.11 -0.12 9.99
C TRP A 14 -9.34 1.17 10.19
N GLY A 15 -9.86 2.31 9.73
CA GLY A 15 -9.26 3.64 9.95
C GLY A 15 -7.84 3.76 9.39
N LEU A 16 -7.60 3.17 8.20
CA LEU A 16 -6.27 3.14 7.57
C LEU A 16 -5.85 4.54 7.10
N ASP A 17 -6.78 5.34 6.58
CA ASP A 17 -6.47 6.70 6.12
C ASP A 17 -6.01 7.62 7.26
N ASP A 18 -6.68 7.54 8.42
CA ASP A 18 -6.31 8.33 9.59
C ASP A 18 -4.96 7.89 10.17
N LEU A 19 -4.66 6.58 10.08
CA LEU A 19 -3.35 6.05 10.41
C LEU A 19 -2.28 6.61 9.46
N ILE A 20 -2.51 6.57 8.15
CA ILE A 20 -1.58 7.13 7.14
C ILE A 20 -1.35 8.62 7.41
N LEU A 21 -2.41 9.40 7.67
CA LEU A 21 -2.31 10.81 7.99
C LEU A 21 -1.52 11.06 9.28
N SER A 22 -1.73 10.25 10.32
CA SER A 22 -0.96 10.30 11.57
C SER A 22 0.53 10.05 11.31
N ARG A 23 0.87 9.04 10.50
CA ARG A 23 2.26 8.72 10.16
C ARG A 23 2.93 9.81 9.32
N LEU A 24 2.20 10.38 8.36
CA LEU A 24 2.66 11.53 7.57
C LEU A 24 2.99 12.75 8.45
N ARG A 25 2.12 13.05 9.42
CA ARG A 25 2.37 14.13 10.39
C ARG A 25 3.62 13.88 11.24
N ALA A 26 3.82 12.65 11.69
CA ALA A 26 4.99 12.28 12.46
C ALA A 26 6.28 12.43 11.62
N ALA A 27 6.28 11.96 10.37
CA ALA A 27 7.44 12.04 9.48
C ALA A 27 7.73 13.46 8.98
N ALA A 28 6.71 14.33 8.92
CA ALA A 28 6.83 15.74 8.54
C ALA A 28 6.91 16.69 9.75
N ALA A 29 7.54 16.26 10.85
CA ALA A 29 7.66 17.06 12.07
C ALA A 29 8.12 18.50 11.78
N GLY A 30 7.42 19.47 12.37
CA GLY A 30 7.65 20.90 12.12
C GLY A 30 6.93 21.48 10.88
N LYS A 31 6.22 20.65 10.11
CA LYS A 31 5.40 21.10 8.97
C LYS A 31 3.92 20.81 9.22
N SER A 32 3.05 21.69 8.73
CA SER A 32 1.60 21.50 8.78
C SER A 32 1.16 20.50 7.70
N VAL A 33 0.56 19.38 8.12
CA VAL A 33 0.01 18.36 7.21
C VAL A 33 -1.52 18.33 7.30
N ARG A 34 -2.17 18.47 6.15
CA ARG A 34 -3.64 18.45 5.99
C ARG A 34 -4.06 17.40 4.98
N ARG A 35 -5.20 16.77 5.22
CA ARG A 35 -5.88 15.92 4.23
C ARG A 35 -6.49 16.82 3.16
N ILE A 36 -6.39 16.39 1.91
CA ILE A 36 -7.04 17.05 0.77
C ILE A 36 -8.24 16.20 0.40
N ALA A 37 -9.40 16.83 0.27
CA ALA A 37 -10.60 16.15 -0.20
C ALA A 37 -10.40 15.78 -1.67
N TYR A 38 -10.76 14.56 -2.03
CA TYR A 38 -10.68 14.06 -3.39
C TYR A 38 -11.94 13.29 -3.75
N SER A 39 -12.21 13.16 -5.05
CA SER A 39 -13.29 12.31 -5.55
C SER A 39 -12.79 10.88 -5.73
N PRO A 40 -13.36 9.88 -5.03
CA PRO A 40 -13.01 8.48 -5.23
C PRO A 40 -13.20 8.02 -6.68
N ALA A 41 -14.25 8.51 -7.36
CA ALA A 41 -14.52 8.19 -8.76
C ALA A 41 -13.43 8.77 -9.69
N ALA A 42 -12.99 10.01 -9.44
CA ALA A 42 -11.90 10.60 -10.23
C ALA A 42 -10.57 9.88 -9.99
N PHE A 43 -10.31 9.43 -8.76
CA PHE A 43 -9.14 8.62 -8.45
C PHE A 43 -9.18 7.26 -9.14
N ALA A 44 -10.33 6.57 -9.10
CA ALA A 44 -10.51 5.28 -9.78
C ALA A 44 -10.24 5.41 -11.28
N HIS A 45 -10.80 6.44 -11.92
CA HIS A 45 -10.54 6.73 -13.33
C HIS A 45 -9.04 6.95 -13.60
N ALA A 46 -8.35 7.77 -12.80
CA ALA A 46 -6.91 8.03 -12.97
C ALA A 46 -6.02 6.79 -12.73
N VAL A 47 -6.52 5.80 -11.99
CA VAL A 47 -5.84 4.51 -11.79
C VAL A 47 -6.10 3.57 -12.96
N GLU A 48 -7.32 3.53 -13.49
CA GLU A 48 -7.75 2.68 -14.60
C GLU A 48 -7.21 3.13 -15.96
N SER A 49 -7.12 4.44 -16.20
CA SER A 49 -6.55 5.00 -17.43
C SER A 49 -5.03 4.81 -17.52
N GLY A 50 -4.37 4.55 -16.38
CA GLY A 50 -2.93 4.42 -16.29
C GLY A 50 -2.42 3.06 -16.76
N SER A 51 -1.43 3.06 -17.66
CA SER A 51 -0.70 1.83 -18.01
C SER A 51 -0.01 1.21 -16.78
N PRO A 52 -0.23 -0.08 -16.44
CA PRO A 52 0.38 -0.75 -15.28
C PRO A 52 1.92 -0.71 -15.27
N MET A 53 2.52 -0.63 -16.46
CA MET A 53 3.96 -0.63 -16.67
C MET A 53 4.62 0.76 -16.59
N LEU A 54 3.85 1.85 -16.67
CA LEU A 54 4.38 3.22 -16.70
C LEU A 54 3.83 4.00 -15.52
N ARG A 55 4.42 3.76 -14.34
CA ARG A 55 4.25 4.53 -13.09
C ARG A 55 4.88 5.93 -13.16
N ARG A 56 4.77 6.56 -14.32
CA ARG A 56 5.10 7.93 -14.68
C ARG A 56 3.83 8.46 -15.34
N ASN A 57 2.76 8.59 -14.56
CA ASN A 57 1.46 8.82 -15.14
C ASN A 57 1.13 10.33 -15.13
N PRO A 58 1.05 11.01 -16.28
CA PRO A 58 0.49 12.35 -16.36
C PRO A 58 -0.90 12.40 -15.70
N GLU A 59 -1.68 11.33 -15.77
CA GLU A 59 -3.03 11.28 -15.19
C GLU A 59 -3.02 11.32 -13.65
N ARG A 60 -1.99 10.78 -12.99
CA ARG A 60 -1.84 10.92 -11.52
C ARG A 60 -1.44 12.33 -11.15
N GLN A 61 -0.56 12.95 -11.93
CA GLN A 61 -0.20 14.34 -11.75
C GLN A 61 -1.40 15.25 -11.98
N GLU A 62 -2.16 15.04 -13.05
CA GLU A 62 -3.41 15.74 -13.35
C GLU A 62 -4.45 15.53 -12.24
N PHE A 63 -4.63 14.32 -11.74
CA PHE A 63 -5.53 14.05 -10.62
C PHE A 63 -5.12 14.83 -9.36
N VAL A 64 -3.83 14.83 -9.01
CA VAL A 64 -3.32 15.60 -7.86
C VAL A 64 -3.50 17.09 -8.10
N GLN A 65 -3.20 17.57 -9.31
CA GLN A 65 -3.36 18.96 -9.70
C GLN A 65 -4.82 19.40 -9.60
N GLN A 66 -5.77 18.62 -10.10
CA GLN A 66 -7.20 18.91 -10.03
C GLN A 66 -7.71 18.88 -8.58
N SER A 67 -7.34 17.85 -7.81
CA SER A 67 -7.77 17.68 -6.42
C SER A 67 -7.18 18.76 -5.51
N ALA A 68 -5.99 19.25 -5.84
CA ALA A 68 -5.24 20.17 -4.99
C ALA A 68 -5.14 21.59 -5.55
N ALA A 69 -5.82 21.94 -6.65
CA ALA A 69 -5.69 23.22 -7.34
C ALA A 69 -5.90 24.45 -6.42
N THR A 70 -6.76 24.32 -5.42
CA THR A 70 -7.09 25.40 -4.47
C THR A 70 -6.25 25.35 -3.19
N THR A 71 -5.58 24.23 -2.95
CA THR A 71 -4.57 24.09 -1.90
C THR A 71 -3.27 24.73 -2.38
N ARG A 72 -2.62 25.53 -1.54
CA ARG A 72 -1.31 26.12 -1.83
C ARG A 72 -0.25 25.46 -0.93
N CYS A 73 -0.14 24.13 -1.00
CA CYS A 73 0.83 23.39 -0.19
C CYS A 73 2.21 23.38 -0.88
N GLN A 74 3.29 23.34 -0.09
CA GLN A 74 4.66 23.23 -0.63
C GLN A 74 4.92 21.88 -1.30
N ARG A 75 4.24 20.83 -0.86
CA ARG A 75 4.34 19.46 -1.37
C ARG A 75 2.99 18.79 -1.28
N TYR A 76 2.72 17.87 -2.20
CA TYR A 76 1.59 16.96 -2.15
C TYR A 76 2.09 15.53 -1.99
N VAL A 77 1.43 14.74 -1.15
CA VAL A 77 1.80 13.35 -0.93
C VAL A 77 0.62 12.47 -1.29
N LEU A 78 0.80 11.62 -2.29
CA LEU A 78 -0.16 10.59 -2.68
C LEU A 78 0.32 9.24 -2.13
N VAL A 79 -0.55 8.61 -1.34
CA VAL A 79 -0.34 7.23 -0.86
C VAL A 79 -1.40 6.36 -1.52
N GLU A 80 -0.94 5.38 -2.30
CA GLU A 80 -1.80 4.51 -3.11
C GLU A 80 -1.52 3.03 -2.82
N ARG A 81 -2.49 2.17 -3.17
CA ARG A 81 -2.28 0.72 -3.16
C ARG A 81 -1.19 0.34 -4.14
N TYR A 82 -0.36 -0.61 -3.77
CA TYR A 82 0.74 -1.07 -4.61
C TYR A 82 0.53 -2.51 -5.04
N GLN A 83 0.70 -2.78 -6.33
CA GLN A 83 0.64 -4.11 -6.92
C GLN A 83 2.05 -4.68 -7.07
N ASN A 84 2.23 -5.91 -6.60
CA ASN A 84 3.45 -6.69 -6.78
C ASN A 84 3.13 -8.06 -7.36
N ARG A 85 4.07 -8.57 -8.16
CA ARG A 85 4.06 -9.95 -8.62
C ARG A 85 4.18 -10.89 -7.42
N PHE A 86 3.42 -11.98 -7.44
CA PHE A 86 3.41 -12.98 -6.39
C PHE A 86 4.35 -14.14 -6.75
N SER A 87 5.46 -14.25 -6.01
CA SER A 87 6.52 -15.23 -6.21
C SER A 87 6.99 -15.24 -7.68
N ASN A 88 7.37 -16.41 -8.20
CA ASN A 88 7.71 -16.60 -9.61
C ASN A 88 6.49 -16.92 -10.49
N THR A 89 5.27 -16.61 -10.03
CA THR A 89 4.01 -16.92 -10.74
C THR A 89 3.57 -15.77 -11.64
N ASN A 90 2.61 -15.98 -12.55
CA ASN A 90 2.01 -14.88 -13.34
C ASN A 90 0.87 -14.16 -12.60
N GLN A 91 0.83 -14.27 -11.26
CA GLN A 91 -0.20 -13.64 -10.43
C GLN A 91 0.35 -12.43 -9.70
N SER A 92 -0.55 -11.58 -9.21
CA SER A 92 -0.19 -10.40 -8.43
C SER A 92 -1.08 -10.23 -7.21
N VAL A 93 -0.52 -9.61 -6.18
CA VAL A 93 -1.24 -9.11 -5.01
C VAL A 93 -1.20 -7.58 -5.02
N GLU A 94 -2.26 -6.94 -4.54
CA GLU A 94 -2.38 -5.48 -4.53
C GLU A 94 -2.91 -4.99 -3.18
N GLY A 95 -2.35 -3.89 -2.67
CA GLY A 95 -2.88 -3.20 -1.51
C GLY A 95 -2.72 -4.03 -0.23
N PHE A 96 -3.82 -4.27 0.46
CA PHE A 96 -3.84 -4.99 1.74
C PHE A 96 -4.55 -6.33 1.55
N GLY A 97 -4.02 -7.40 2.15
CA GLY A 97 -4.68 -8.69 2.04
C GLY A 97 -3.98 -9.83 2.76
N ILE A 98 -4.60 -11.00 2.65
CA ILE A 98 -4.11 -12.27 3.21
C ILE A 98 -4.10 -13.32 2.11
N VAL A 99 -3.06 -14.15 2.07
CA VAL A 99 -2.91 -15.21 1.05
C VAL A 99 -2.36 -16.49 1.66
N LYS A 100 -2.85 -17.64 1.19
CA LYS A 100 -2.25 -18.94 1.46
C LYS A 100 -1.24 -19.28 0.36
N TRP A 101 -0.07 -19.73 0.77
CA TRP A 101 1.03 -20.09 -0.13
C TRP A 101 1.74 -21.36 0.34
N GLY A 102 2.18 -22.19 -0.60
CA GLY A 102 2.85 -23.45 -0.32
C GLY A 102 2.12 -24.64 -0.93
N ASN A 103 2.53 -25.84 -0.53
CA ASN A 103 1.95 -27.10 -1.03
C ASN A 103 0.91 -27.65 -0.02
N PRO A 104 0.12 -28.68 -0.38
CA PRO A 104 -0.89 -29.25 0.51
C PRO A 104 -0.36 -29.77 1.85
N ILE A 105 0.95 -30.02 1.96
CA ILE A 105 1.61 -30.56 3.16
C ILE A 105 2.14 -29.44 4.07
N LYS A 106 2.53 -28.30 3.50
CA LYS A 106 3.06 -27.14 4.21
C LYS A 106 2.47 -25.86 3.61
N ARG A 107 1.28 -25.51 4.09
CA ARG A 107 0.64 -24.23 3.80
C ARG A 107 1.12 -23.16 4.77
N ARG A 108 1.38 -21.99 4.23
CA ARG A 108 1.82 -20.81 4.96
C ARG A 108 0.86 -19.68 4.66
N THR A 109 0.55 -18.88 5.65
CA THR A 109 -0.40 -17.79 5.52
C THR A 109 0.34 -16.47 5.65
N PHE A 110 0.16 -15.57 4.67
CA PHE A 110 0.84 -14.28 4.67
C PHE A 110 -0.17 -13.16 4.68
N LEU A 111 0.02 -12.22 5.61
CA LEU A 111 -0.63 -10.92 5.61
C LEU A 111 0.31 -9.92 4.93
N PHE A 112 -0.21 -9.06 4.07
CA PHE A 112 0.56 -8.04 3.38
C PHE A 112 -0.11 -6.67 3.41
N ALA A 113 0.72 -5.62 3.36
CA ALA A 113 0.29 -4.24 3.28
C ALA A 113 1.19 -3.45 2.31
N LEU A 114 0.80 -3.43 1.04
CA LEU A 114 1.56 -2.88 -0.07
C LEU A 114 1.03 -1.49 -0.42
N THR A 115 1.86 -0.48 -0.15
CA THR A 115 1.57 0.92 -0.51
C THR A 115 2.70 1.54 -1.30
N TYR A 116 2.36 2.47 -2.19
CA TYR A 116 3.30 3.29 -2.93
C TYR A 116 3.09 4.75 -2.58
N ILE A 117 4.18 5.48 -2.42
CA ILE A 117 4.17 6.86 -1.97
C ILE A 117 4.81 7.70 -3.06
N THR A 118 4.10 8.73 -3.50
CA THR A 118 4.60 9.71 -4.46
C THR A 118 4.51 11.11 -3.83
N VAL A 119 5.61 11.83 -3.84
CA VAL A 119 5.71 13.22 -3.39
C VAL A 119 5.82 14.11 -4.61
N PHE A 120 4.93 15.09 -4.70
CA PHE A 120 4.88 16.07 -5.78
C PHE A 120 5.30 17.45 -5.31
N ASP A 121 5.89 18.24 -6.21
CA ASP A 121 6.14 19.66 -6.01
C ASP A 121 4.83 20.47 -5.93
N GLY A 122 4.81 21.45 -5.03
CA GLY A 122 3.63 22.27 -4.78
C GLY A 122 3.30 23.29 -5.88
N GLN A 123 4.28 23.64 -6.72
CA GLN A 123 4.14 24.59 -7.81
C GLN A 123 3.99 23.89 -9.15
N SER A 124 4.88 22.96 -9.48
CA SER A 124 4.88 22.28 -10.79
C SER A 124 4.04 21.01 -10.83
N PHE A 125 3.66 20.46 -9.68
CA PHE A 125 3.03 19.13 -9.56
C PHE A 125 3.89 17.99 -10.12
N GLU A 126 5.18 18.21 -10.37
CA GLU A 126 6.07 17.13 -10.80
C GLU A 126 6.42 16.21 -9.62
N ALA A 127 6.50 14.91 -9.89
CA ALA A 127 6.92 13.94 -8.89
C ALA A 127 8.41 14.11 -8.55
N VAL A 128 8.70 14.55 -7.32
CA VAL A 128 10.07 14.82 -6.85
C VAL A 128 10.71 13.62 -6.17
N LYS A 129 9.92 12.82 -5.45
CA LYS A 129 10.38 11.60 -4.76
C LYS A 129 9.27 10.55 -4.80
N LYS A 130 9.63 9.27 -4.90
CA LYS A 130 8.68 8.17 -4.86
C LYS A 130 9.32 6.88 -4.35
N GLY A 131 8.52 6.02 -3.73
CA GLY A 131 8.99 4.74 -3.21
C GLY A 131 7.85 3.82 -2.81
N ALA A 132 8.08 2.52 -2.95
CA ALA A 132 7.23 1.52 -2.30
C ALA A 132 7.55 1.52 -0.81
N ALA A 133 6.53 1.42 0.03
CA ALA A 133 6.75 1.24 1.46
C ALA A 133 7.51 -0.09 1.68
N SER A 134 8.52 -0.08 2.55
CA SER A 134 9.39 -1.24 2.81
C SER A 134 9.49 -1.52 4.30
N LEU A 135 9.80 -2.77 4.65
CA LEU A 135 10.21 -3.15 6.01
C LEU A 135 11.73 -3.29 6.15
N ASP A 136 12.50 -3.32 5.04
CA ASP A 136 13.96 -3.51 4.92
C ASP A 136 14.63 -4.69 5.67
N ASP A 137 13.95 -5.31 6.63
CA ASP A 137 14.47 -6.41 7.45
C ASP A 137 14.37 -7.77 6.75
N GLU A 138 13.88 -7.84 5.51
CA GLU A 138 13.96 -9.06 4.72
C GLU A 138 15.33 -9.17 4.06
N PRO A 139 16.16 -10.15 4.45
CA PRO A 139 17.39 -10.44 3.72
C PRO A 139 17.02 -10.70 2.26
N MET A 140 17.73 -10.07 1.33
CA MET A 140 17.61 -10.34 -0.11
C MET A 140 17.65 -11.85 -0.42
N MET A 141 18.38 -12.60 0.41
CA MET A 141 18.44 -14.06 0.38
C MET A 141 17.10 -14.76 0.60
N SER A 142 16.23 -14.31 1.52
CA SER A 142 14.90 -14.90 1.75
C SER A 142 14.00 -14.82 0.50
N ARG A 143 14.18 -13.75 -0.28
CA ARG A 143 13.51 -13.56 -1.58
C ARG A 143 14.14 -14.44 -2.65
N LEU A 144 15.47 -14.53 -2.69
CA LEU A 144 16.21 -15.28 -3.70
C LEU A 144 16.00 -16.79 -3.59
N ILE A 145 15.92 -17.33 -2.36
CA ILE A 145 15.64 -18.75 -2.11
C ILE A 145 14.13 -19.06 -2.07
N GLY A 146 13.30 -18.08 -2.42
CA GLY A 146 11.86 -18.25 -2.61
C GLY A 146 11.08 -18.54 -1.32
N ILE A 147 11.58 -18.18 -0.13
CA ILE A 147 10.86 -18.40 1.14
C ILE A 147 9.78 -17.35 1.38
N ASN A 148 9.89 -16.16 0.77
CA ASN A 148 8.83 -15.15 0.81
C ASN A 148 8.22 -14.94 -0.58
N PRO A 149 6.91 -15.17 -0.76
CA PRO A 149 6.26 -14.98 -2.05
C PRO A 149 5.89 -13.53 -2.36
N ILE A 150 6.01 -12.59 -1.40
CA ILE A 150 5.57 -11.20 -1.57
C ILE A 150 6.76 -10.26 -1.41
N SER A 151 6.99 -9.39 -2.40
CA SER A 151 7.90 -8.27 -2.25
C SER A 151 7.19 -7.14 -1.49
N GLY A 152 7.85 -6.51 -0.51
CA GLY A 152 7.29 -5.43 0.31
C GLY A 152 6.72 -5.89 1.67
N PRO A 153 6.01 -5.01 2.40
CA PRO A 153 5.62 -5.26 3.78
C PRO A 153 4.67 -6.45 3.90
N ASN A 154 5.15 -7.52 4.51
CA ASN A 154 4.37 -8.72 4.75
C ASN A 154 4.86 -9.45 6.01
N LYS A 155 4.00 -10.31 6.56
CA LYS A 155 4.29 -11.14 7.71
C LYS A 155 3.57 -12.47 7.59
N GLU A 156 4.25 -13.55 7.99
CA GLU A 156 3.63 -14.86 8.13
C GLU A 156 2.74 -14.92 9.38
N LEU A 157 1.55 -15.50 9.23
CA LEU A 157 0.57 -15.75 10.27
C LEU A 157 0.36 -17.26 10.44
N ASP A 158 -0.20 -17.62 11.60
CA ASP A 158 -0.78 -18.95 11.81
C ASP A 158 -1.88 -19.22 10.77
N GLU A 159 -1.99 -20.46 10.29
CA GLU A 159 -3.02 -20.83 9.32
C GLU A 159 -4.45 -20.61 9.87
N ALA A 160 -4.66 -20.76 11.17
CA ALA A 160 -5.93 -20.50 11.83
C ALA A 160 -6.32 -19.00 11.81
N ALA A 161 -5.42 -18.10 11.43
CA ALA A 161 -5.74 -16.68 11.23
C ALA A 161 -6.43 -16.41 9.89
N PHE A 162 -6.40 -17.36 8.95
CA PHE A 162 -7.09 -17.22 7.67
C PHE A 162 -8.61 -17.33 7.86
N PRO A 163 -9.40 -16.31 7.47
CA PRO A 163 -10.86 -16.33 7.63
C PRO A 163 -11.52 -17.49 6.89
N SER A 164 -12.59 -18.04 7.46
CA SER A 164 -13.33 -19.14 6.81
C SER A 164 -14.23 -18.62 5.71
N ALA A 165 -14.67 -17.36 5.81
CA ALA A 165 -15.44 -16.66 4.78
C ALA A 165 -14.95 -15.21 4.58
N PRO A 166 -15.05 -14.64 3.37
CA PRO A 166 -14.68 -13.25 3.10
C PRO A 166 -15.40 -12.23 3.98
N ALA A 167 -16.67 -12.48 4.33
CA ALA A 167 -17.47 -11.59 5.18
C ALA A 167 -16.89 -11.42 6.61
N GLU A 168 -16.09 -12.38 7.09
CA GLU A 168 -15.46 -12.32 8.41
C GLU A 168 -14.23 -11.39 8.45
N VAL A 169 -13.66 -11.05 7.28
CA VAL A 169 -12.42 -10.27 7.17
C VAL A 169 -12.56 -8.94 7.88
N ALA A 170 -13.61 -8.16 7.57
CA ALA A 170 -13.79 -6.80 8.08
C ALA A 170 -13.88 -6.75 9.62
N ALA A 171 -14.45 -7.80 10.23
CA ALA A 171 -14.60 -7.93 11.68
C ALA A 171 -13.37 -8.57 12.37
N ASN A 172 -12.40 -9.09 11.62
CA ASN A 172 -11.26 -9.80 12.18
C ASN A 172 -10.20 -8.83 12.73
N ALA A 173 -10.18 -8.67 14.05
CA ALA A 173 -9.24 -7.78 14.74
C ALA A 173 -7.78 -8.15 14.49
N LYS A 174 -7.42 -9.44 14.38
CA LYS A 174 -6.03 -9.85 14.10
C LYS A 174 -5.56 -9.38 12.73
N LEU A 175 -6.42 -9.45 11.71
CA LEU A 175 -6.10 -8.96 10.37
C LEU A 175 -5.99 -7.44 10.34
N ARG A 176 -6.99 -6.75 10.92
CA ARG A 176 -6.97 -5.30 11.06
C ARG A 176 -5.70 -4.82 11.74
N ASP A 177 -5.39 -5.36 12.91
CA ASP A 177 -4.27 -4.91 13.73
C ASP A 177 -2.93 -5.29 13.07
N GLY A 178 -2.86 -6.44 12.40
CA GLY A 178 -1.70 -6.85 11.61
C GLY A 178 -1.43 -5.91 10.42
N VAL A 179 -2.47 -5.54 9.66
CA VAL A 179 -2.34 -4.58 8.53
C VAL A 179 -1.93 -3.21 9.06
N ARG A 180 -2.56 -2.74 10.14
CA ARG A 180 -2.20 -1.47 10.79
C ARG A 180 -0.74 -1.47 11.26
N ALA A 181 -0.26 -2.57 11.84
CA ALA A 181 1.13 -2.70 12.26
C ALA A 181 2.09 -2.66 11.06
N LEU A 182 1.85 -3.46 10.02
CA LEU A 182 2.67 -3.46 8.79
C LEU A 182 2.71 -2.09 8.14
N LEU A 183 1.56 -1.42 8.06
CA LEU A 183 1.45 -0.08 7.49
C LEU A 183 2.18 0.96 8.33
N THR A 184 2.04 0.90 9.66
CA THR A 184 2.76 1.79 10.60
C THR A 184 4.26 1.66 10.42
N THR A 185 4.80 0.44 10.53
CA THR A 185 6.24 0.18 10.45
C THR A 185 6.81 0.57 9.09
N SER A 186 6.11 0.21 8.01
CA SER A 186 6.61 0.51 6.67
C SER A 186 6.56 2.01 6.33
N LEU A 187 5.56 2.74 6.81
CA LEU A 187 5.48 4.20 6.65
C LEU A 187 6.50 4.93 7.50
N ASP A 188 6.65 4.57 8.78
CA ASP A 188 7.62 5.18 9.69
C ASP A 188 9.06 5.02 9.18
N ARG A 189 9.33 3.93 8.44
CA ARG A 189 10.60 3.70 7.76
C ARG A 189 10.76 4.51 6.48
N THR A 190 9.74 4.54 5.63
CA THR A 190 9.86 5.05 4.26
C THR A 190 9.68 6.57 4.17
N LEU A 191 8.73 7.12 4.94
CA LEU A 191 8.35 8.53 4.85
C LEU A 191 9.48 9.51 5.19
N PRO A 192 10.33 9.29 6.20
CA PRO A 192 11.42 10.22 6.50
C PRO A 192 12.32 10.48 5.28
N GLY A 193 12.76 9.43 4.57
CA GLY A 193 13.61 9.59 3.38
C GLY A 193 12.91 10.29 2.20
N LEU A 194 11.59 10.13 2.09
CA LEU A 194 10.78 10.78 1.06
C LEU A 194 10.43 12.24 1.39
N LEU A 195 10.39 12.63 2.67
CA LEU A 195 9.93 13.95 3.12
C LEU A 195 11.06 14.87 3.61
N GLN A 196 12.22 14.32 3.95
CA GLN A 196 13.43 15.08 4.23
C GLN A 196 13.92 15.79 2.96
N GLN A 197 14.40 17.02 3.12
CA GLN A 197 15.04 17.80 2.07
C GLN A 197 16.54 17.54 2.09
#